data_AF-L7J000-F1
#
_entry.id   AF-L7J000-F1
#
_cell.length_a   1.000
_cell.length_b   1.000
_cell.length_c   1.000
_cell.angle_alpha   90.00
_cell.angle_beta   90.00
_cell.angle_gamma   90.00
#
_symmetry.space_group_name_H-M   'P 1'
#
loop_
_entity.id
_entity.type
_entity.pdbx_description
1 polymer ?
#
loop_
_entity_poly.entity_id
_entity_poly.type
_entity_poly.pdbx_seq_one_letter_code
_entity_poly.pdbx_strand_id
1 'polypeptide(L)'
;MDASLCRFWQTAAAFFRALAAACRCQCPSDHAASLLLQHRANCKEKAIFEIVFKKDPGASGPMGTASQEAYYTRIEEHDGHELLKASMVLAPAQQTKIPAYTRPTKAASAKLAVRPKGSVTSSPRPNVRFSVPAITLQLPAKDPATAKIEPIKSLCQSLCGSHTDYRGYLNLPDEDKRYHVYSVAHHVTMPRSVTLAQILNGEVRPPLTRKGSYTVALIIASSFLQLLDSPWLPSATSSRAFDKLSIVFLADPSDPNVFLLNRPQISRMFRELAPKNNSSSIQPSSAPQRLADVSVPLARLGITLLELCFRSPLERQHWRTLYGPGASDNEREGFDVLAAIGWLREVADEAGPDYAAAVLWCLASHKTAPADRWREDMLREVLRPLQRCVDSFKLAECV
;
A
#
# COMPACT_ATOMS: atom_id res chain seq x y z
N MET A 1 -16.88 -1.09 8.64
CA MET A 1 -16.14 0.06 8.08
C MET A 1 -16.57 1.32 8.81
N ASP A 2 -15.59 2.05 9.35
CA ASP A 2 -15.79 3.14 10.32
C ASP A 2 -15.62 4.53 9.69
N ALA A 3 -16.36 5.54 10.19
CA ALA A 3 -16.28 6.92 9.71
C ALA A 3 -14.92 7.58 9.99
N SER A 4 -14.11 7.03 10.90
CA SER A 4 -12.74 7.47 11.18
C SER A 4 -11.86 7.53 9.92
N LEU A 5 -12.14 6.68 8.92
CA LEU A 5 -11.43 6.66 7.64
C LEU A 5 -11.52 8.01 6.89
N CYS A 6 -12.63 8.73 7.04
CA CYS A 6 -12.87 10.00 6.35
C CYS A 6 -11.93 11.11 6.83
N ARG A 7 -11.32 10.96 8.01
CA ARG A 7 -10.36 11.92 8.58
C ARG A 7 -8.92 11.45 8.55
N PHE A 8 -8.65 10.23 8.08
CA PHE A 8 -7.31 9.65 8.09
C PHE A 8 -6.27 10.48 7.31
N TRP A 9 -6.71 11.23 6.30
CA TRP A 9 -5.84 12.10 5.51
C TRP A 9 -5.11 13.14 6.37
N GLN A 10 -5.70 13.58 7.48
CA GLN A 10 -5.08 14.52 8.43
C GLN A 10 -3.88 13.86 9.12
N THR A 11 -4.06 12.62 9.56
CA THR A 11 -2.99 11.80 10.15
C THR A 11 -1.89 11.52 9.13
N ALA A 12 -2.26 11.15 7.89
CA ALA A 12 -1.30 10.93 6.82
C ALA A 12 -0.51 12.20 6.45
N ALA A 13 -1.15 13.37 6.51
CA ALA A 13 -0.52 14.66 6.28
C ALA A 13 0.44 15.05 7.42
N ALA A 14 0.04 14.88 8.68
CA ALA A 14 0.90 15.11 9.84
C ALA A 14 2.13 14.19 9.80
N PHE A 15 1.93 12.90 9.53
CA PHE A 15 3.01 11.94 9.35
C PHE A 15 3.96 12.35 8.22
N PHE A 16 3.43 12.78 7.07
CA PHE A 16 4.27 13.26 5.97
C PHE A 16 5.13 14.47 6.37
N ARG A 17 4.55 15.44 7.10
CA ARG A 17 5.29 16.60 7.62
C ARG A 17 6.39 16.17 8.59
N ALA A 18 6.12 15.20 9.46
CA ALA A 18 7.11 14.67 10.39
C ALA A 18 8.29 14.02 9.66
N LEU A 19 8.03 13.24 8.61
CA LEU A 19 9.06 12.69 7.73
C LEU A 19 9.88 13.80 7.06
N ALA A 20 9.22 14.77 6.43
CA ALA A 20 9.89 15.88 5.76
C ALA A 20 10.77 16.69 6.72
N ALA A 21 10.31 16.92 7.96
CA ALA A 21 11.05 17.65 8.99
C ALA A 21 12.30 16.89 9.48
N ALA A 22 12.30 15.57 9.41
CA ALA A 22 13.43 14.71 9.78
C ALA A 22 14.41 14.46 8.61
N CYS A 23 14.01 14.79 7.37
CA CYS A 23 14.85 14.73 6.17
C CYS A 23 15.74 15.99 6.03
N ARG A 24 16.60 16.26 7.03
CA ARG A 24 17.50 17.44 7.07
C ARG A 24 18.92 17.20 6.52
N CYS A 25 19.15 16.14 5.73
CA CYS A 25 20.48 15.91 5.15
C CYS A 25 20.71 16.75 3.89
N GLN A 26 21.97 16.80 3.44
CA GLN A 26 22.39 17.46 2.19
C GLN A 26 22.02 16.67 0.92
N CYS A 27 21.22 15.61 1.05
CA CYS A 27 20.80 14.69 0.00
C CYS A 27 19.33 14.83 -0.48
N PRO A 28 18.68 16.01 -0.47
CA PRO A 28 17.23 16.10 -0.63
C PRO A 28 16.71 15.65 -2.01
N SER A 29 17.57 15.66 -3.04
CA SER A 29 17.23 15.18 -4.39
C SER A 29 17.05 13.67 -4.50
N ASP A 30 17.57 12.92 -3.54
CA ASP A 30 17.77 11.48 -3.68
C ASP A 30 16.84 10.68 -2.74
N HIS A 31 15.98 11.36 -1.98
CA HIS A 31 15.00 10.70 -1.12
C HIS A 31 13.63 10.59 -1.77
N ALA A 32 13.24 9.35 -1.95
CA ALA A 32 11.86 8.96 -2.16
C ALA A 32 11.41 8.08 -0.99
N ALA A 33 10.20 8.34 -0.50
CA ALA A 33 9.49 7.44 0.39
C ALA A 33 8.34 6.80 -0.38
N SER A 34 8.28 5.48 -0.37
CA SER A 34 7.17 4.72 -0.93
C SER A 34 6.24 4.26 0.19
N LEU A 35 5.03 4.80 0.23
CA LEU A 35 3.98 4.43 1.18
C LEU A 35 3.21 3.23 0.65
N LEU A 36 3.10 2.20 1.47
CA LEU A 36 2.21 1.07 1.20
C LEU A 36 0.75 1.51 1.28
N LEU A 37 0.01 1.28 0.20
CA LEU A 37 -1.43 1.44 0.12
C LEU A 37 -2.11 0.28 0.83
N GLN A 38 -3.09 0.58 1.69
CA GLN A 38 -3.75 -0.42 2.54
C GLN A 38 -5.24 -0.14 2.68
N HIS A 39 -6.04 -1.20 2.63
CA HIS A 39 -7.41 -1.15 3.10
C HIS A 39 -7.42 -1.20 4.64
N ARG A 40 -7.98 -0.16 5.27
CA ARG A 40 -8.19 -0.11 6.72
C ARG A 40 -9.68 -0.28 7.01
N ALA A 41 -10.03 -1.27 7.82
CA ALA A 41 -11.43 -1.50 8.20
C ALA A 41 -11.92 -0.50 9.28
N ASN A 42 -10.99 -0.01 10.12
CA ASN A 42 -11.17 1.05 11.10
C ASN A 42 -9.85 1.83 11.28
N CYS A 43 -9.92 3.04 11.85
CA CYS A 43 -8.76 3.84 12.27
C CYS A 43 -8.88 4.27 13.74
N LYS A 44 -9.53 3.45 14.57
CA LYS A 44 -9.66 3.72 16.00
C LYS A 44 -8.39 3.32 16.76
N GLU A 45 -7.64 2.39 16.19
CA GLU A 45 -6.32 2.02 16.67
C GLU A 45 -5.26 3.01 16.16
N LYS A 46 -4.11 3.02 16.83
CA LYS A 46 -2.93 3.79 16.46
C LYS A 46 -2.57 3.57 14.98
N ALA A 47 -2.28 4.65 14.27
CA ALA A 47 -1.94 4.58 12.86
C ALA A 47 -0.60 3.86 12.66
N ILE A 48 -0.58 2.87 11.77
CA ILE A 48 0.62 2.16 11.36
C ILE A 48 0.88 2.46 9.88
N PHE A 49 2.07 2.91 9.56
CA PHE A 49 2.55 3.19 8.21
C PHE A 49 3.68 2.22 7.86
N GLU A 50 3.62 1.64 6.68
CA GLU A 50 4.72 0.85 6.13
C GLU A 50 5.36 1.65 4.99
N ILE A 51 6.62 2.00 5.17
CA ILE A 51 7.38 2.85 4.24
C ILE A 51 8.62 2.11 3.75
N VAL A 52 8.85 2.20 2.45
CA VAL A 52 10.14 1.86 1.84
C VAL A 52 10.87 3.15 1.50
N PHE A 53 12.01 3.38 2.15
CA PHE A 53 12.93 4.45 1.77
C PHE A 53 13.90 3.92 0.73
N LYS A 54 14.10 4.70 -0.32
CA LYS A 54 15.05 4.40 -1.38
C LYS A 54 16.25 5.33 -1.25
N LYS A 55 17.44 4.76 -1.43
CA LYS A 55 18.69 5.53 -1.48
C LYS A 55 19.34 5.27 -2.82
N ASP A 56 19.47 6.33 -3.62
CA ASP A 56 20.27 6.26 -4.83
C ASP A 56 21.76 6.29 -4.45
N PRO A 57 22.56 5.30 -4.88
CA PRO A 57 24.00 5.41 -4.82
C PRO A 57 24.38 6.52 -5.81
N GLY A 58 24.81 7.68 -5.30
CA GLY A 58 25.20 8.82 -6.11
C GLY A 58 26.14 8.42 -7.27
N ALA A 59 26.10 9.18 -8.36
CA ALA A 59 26.78 8.92 -9.63
C ALA A 59 28.34 8.87 -9.57
N SER A 60 28.95 8.74 -8.39
CA SER A 60 30.39 8.79 -8.15
C SER A 60 31.04 7.41 -7.95
N GLY A 61 30.41 6.32 -8.38
CA GLY A 61 31.02 4.98 -8.45
C GLY A 61 31.56 4.66 -9.85
N PRO A 62 32.69 3.95 -9.98
CA PRO A 62 33.20 3.52 -11.28
C PRO A 62 32.17 2.62 -11.99
N MET A 63 32.10 2.78 -13.30
CA MET A 63 31.11 2.26 -14.24
C MET A 63 30.66 0.82 -13.95
N GLY A 64 29.36 0.66 -13.62
CA GLY A 64 28.64 -0.62 -13.63
C GLY A 64 28.10 -1.04 -12.25
N THR A 65 26.78 -1.12 -12.14
CA THR A 65 26.01 -1.68 -11.00
C THR A 65 25.98 -0.88 -9.70
N ALA A 66 25.66 0.41 -9.76
CA ALA A 66 25.18 1.12 -8.57
C ALA A 66 23.70 0.73 -8.35
N SER A 67 23.44 -0.33 -7.57
CA SER A 67 22.07 -0.75 -7.25
C SER A 67 21.47 0.13 -6.17
N GLN A 68 20.27 0.69 -6.41
CA GLN A 68 19.50 1.43 -5.41
C GLN A 68 19.25 0.54 -4.19
N GLU A 69 19.44 1.05 -2.97
CA GLU A 69 19.18 0.31 -1.73
C GLU A 69 17.74 0.55 -1.24
N ALA A 70 17.19 -0.45 -0.53
CA ALA A 70 15.84 -0.43 0.03
C ALA A 70 15.85 -0.57 1.55
N TYR A 71 15.22 0.38 2.26
CA TYR A 71 15.03 0.31 3.70
C TYR A 71 13.54 0.18 4.02
N TYR A 72 13.14 -1.01 4.45
CA TYR A 72 11.76 -1.31 4.84
C TYR A 72 11.57 -0.94 6.30
N THR A 73 10.56 -0.12 6.54
CA THR A 73 10.27 0.43 7.86
C THR A 73 8.80 0.30 8.19
N ARG A 74 8.54 0.05 9.47
CA ARG A 74 7.21 0.14 10.08
C ARG A 74 7.23 1.34 11.01
N ILE A 75 6.26 2.22 10.87
CA ILE A 75 6.17 3.45 11.65
C ILE A 75 4.83 3.48 12.35
N GLU A 76 4.84 3.65 13.67
CA GLU A 76 3.65 3.62 14.51
C GLU A 76 3.43 4.95 15.20
N GLU A 77 2.19 5.45 15.15
CA GLU A 77 1.76 6.61 15.93
C GLU A 77 1.54 6.21 17.39
N HIS A 78 2.13 6.96 18.32
CA HIS A 78 1.90 6.83 19.76
C HIS A 78 1.68 8.22 20.37
N ASP A 79 0.82 8.28 21.38
CA ASP A 79 0.70 9.48 22.20
C ASP A 79 1.95 9.62 23.08
N GLY A 80 2.49 10.83 23.18
CA GLY A 80 3.73 11.10 23.92
C GLY A 80 3.71 10.66 25.39
N HIS A 81 2.53 10.42 25.97
CA HIS A 81 2.31 10.01 27.36
C HIS A 81 2.25 8.49 27.58
N GLU A 82 1.98 7.66 26.56
CA GLU A 82 1.71 6.22 26.77
C GLU A 82 2.99 5.37 26.95
N LEU A 83 4.12 5.80 26.37
CA LEU A 83 5.37 5.04 26.48
C LEU A 83 6.00 5.04 27.86
N LEU A 84 5.65 6.01 28.72
CA LEU A 84 6.07 6.00 30.13
C LEU A 84 5.39 4.86 30.92
N LYS A 85 4.24 4.35 30.45
CA LYS A 85 3.55 3.21 31.08
C LYS A 85 3.96 1.85 30.48
N ALA A 86 4.27 1.80 29.18
CA ALA A 86 4.66 0.56 28.51
C ALA A 86 6.05 0.04 28.94
N SER A 87 6.94 0.91 29.45
CA SER A 87 8.22 0.50 30.04
C SER A 87 8.10 -0.35 31.32
N MET A 88 6.89 -0.61 31.84
CA MET A 88 6.67 -1.40 33.05
C MET A 88 6.00 -2.77 32.85
N VAL A 89 5.70 -3.20 31.62
CA VAL A 89 5.10 -4.53 31.39
C VAL A 89 5.86 -5.31 30.31
N LEU A 90 6.85 -6.07 30.76
CA LEU A 90 7.39 -7.22 30.03
C LEU A 90 6.37 -8.37 30.09
N ALA A 91 5.91 -8.89 28.94
CA ALA A 91 5.62 -10.32 28.66
C ALA A 91 4.91 -10.49 27.29
N PRO A 92 4.84 -11.71 26.73
CA PRO A 92 5.88 -12.47 26.05
C PRO A 92 5.61 -12.58 24.54
N ALA A 93 6.60 -13.11 23.80
CA ALA A 93 6.53 -13.33 22.35
C ALA A 93 5.25 -14.08 21.92
N GLN A 94 4.34 -13.40 21.22
CA GLN A 94 3.30 -14.05 20.44
C GLN A 94 3.87 -14.47 19.09
N GLN A 95 4.05 -15.79 18.94
CA GLN A 95 4.27 -16.42 17.65
C GLN A 95 3.07 -16.11 16.74
N THR A 96 3.28 -15.25 15.75
CA THR A 96 2.44 -15.20 14.56
C THR A 96 2.62 -16.53 13.83
N LYS A 97 1.62 -17.41 13.95
CA LYS A 97 1.49 -18.61 13.13
C LYS A 97 1.38 -18.19 11.67
N ILE A 98 2.45 -18.40 10.90
CA ILE A 98 2.43 -18.40 9.45
C ILE A 98 1.66 -19.66 9.02
N PRO A 99 0.58 -19.58 8.23
CA PRO A 99 -0.05 -20.76 7.67
C PRO A 99 0.93 -21.42 6.68
N ALA A 100 1.35 -22.64 6.98
CA ALA A 100 2.13 -23.46 6.06
C ALA A 100 1.27 -23.82 4.84
N TYR A 101 1.68 -23.37 3.66
CA TYR A 101 1.08 -23.76 2.39
C TYR A 101 1.46 -25.22 2.10
N THR A 102 0.53 -26.15 2.34
CA THR A 102 0.68 -27.54 1.91
C THR A 102 0.32 -27.63 0.43
N ARG A 103 1.32 -27.96 -0.38
CA ARG A 103 1.21 -28.17 -1.82
C ARG A 103 0.51 -29.51 -2.08
N PRO A 104 -0.61 -29.58 -2.82
CA PRO A 104 -1.15 -30.85 -3.29
C PRO A 104 -0.42 -31.26 -4.57
N THR A 105 0.36 -32.34 -4.48
CA THR A 105 0.87 -33.06 -5.65
C THR A 105 -0.27 -33.88 -6.26
N LYS A 106 -0.62 -33.60 -7.52
CA LYS A 106 -1.49 -34.44 -8.35
C LYS A 106 -0.62 -35.29 -9.29
N ALA A 107 -0.86 -36.61 -9.27
CA ALA A 107 -0.80 -37.58 -10.38
C ALA A 107 -0.87 -38.99 -9.73
N ALA A 108 -1.59 -40.02 -10.19
CA ALA A 108 -2.41 -40.26 -11.37
C ALA A 108 -3.33 -41.47 -11.09
N SER A 109 -4.35 -41.66 -11.93
CA SER A 109 -5.29 -42.78 -11.96
C SER A 109 -4.65 -44.15 -12.20
N ALA A 110 -5.17 -45.21 -11.57
CA ALA A 110 -5.47 -46.49 -12.22
C ALA A 110 -6.33 -47.40 -11.31
N LYS A 111 -7.19 -48.19 -11.95
CA LYS A 111 -8.23 -49.06 -11.37
C LYS A 111 -7.67 -50.43 -10.94
N LEU A 112 -8.50 -51.12 -10.14
CA LEU A 112 -8.77 -52.57 -10.03
C LEU A 112 -8.39 -53.28 -8.72
N ALA A 113 -9.30 -54.19 -8.39
CA ALA A 113 -9.52 -54.90 -7.14
C ALA A 113 -8.47 -56.00 -6.85
N VAL A 114 -8.45 -56.44 -5.60
CA VAL A 114 -8.58 -57.85 -5.12
C VAL A 114 -7.90 -57.98 -3.75
N ARG A 115 -8.65 -58.53 -2.79
CA ARG A 115 -8.20 -59.01 -1.47
C ARG A 115 -7.49 -60.35 -1.67
N PRO A 116 -6.48 -60.74 -0.87
CA PRO A 116 -6.81 -61.56 0.31
C PRO A 116 -5.89 -61.42 1.53
N LYS A 117 -6.34 -62.09 2.60
CA LYS A 117 -5.77 -62.35 3.94
C LYS A 117 -4.26 -62.63 4.00
N GLY A 118 -3.63 -62.24 5.12
CA GLY A 118 -2.47 -62.96 5.64
C GLY A 118 -1.62 -62.22 6.70
N SER A 119 -1.71 -62.71 7.93
CA SER A 119 -0.70 -62.76 9.01
C SER A 119 -0.13 -61.49 9.67
N VAL A 120 -0.26 -61.54 11.00
CA VAL A 120 0.40 -60.79 12.05
C VAL A 120 1.91 -61.08 12.06
N THR A 121 2.73 -60.05 12.19
CA THR A 121 4.02 -60.11 12.89
C THR A 121 4.44 -58.72 13.33
N SER A 122 4.55 -58.55 14.64
CA SER A 122 5.08 -57.38 15.34
C SER A 122 6.61 -57.35 15.29
N SER A 123 7.21 -56.21 14.93
CA SER A 123 8.61 -55.91 15.22
C SER A 123 8.80 -54.41 15.52
N PRO A 124 9.84 -54.06 16.30
CA PRO A 124 9.83 -52.87 17.16
C PRO A 124 10.26 -51.59 16.43
N ARG A 125 9.65 -50.47 16.82
CA ARG A 125 10.03 -49.11 16.38
C ARG A 125 11.39 -48.72 16.98
N PRO A 126 12.38 -48.27 16.19
CA PRO A 126 13.56 -47.61 16.74
C PRO A 126 13.18 -46.20 17.21
N ASN A 127 13.37 -45.96 18.50
CA ASN A 127 13.12 -44.67 19.14
C ASN A 127 14.40 -43.82 18.98
N VAL A 128 14.49 -43.04 17.90
CA VAL A 128 15.61 -42.10 17.69
C VAL A 128 15.33 -40.83 18.48
N ARG A 129 15.98 -40.67 19.63
CA ARG A 129 16.06 -39.39 20.34
C ARG A 129 17.02 -38.48 19.58
N PHE A 130 16.50 -37.42 18.96
CA PHE A 130 17.32 -36.31 18.50
C PHE A 130 17.70 -35.44 19.70
N SER A 131 18.96 -35.51 20.12
CA SER A 131 19.54 -34.50 21.01
C SER A 131 19.85 -33.26 20.17
N VAL A 132 19.08 -32.18 20.37
CA VAL A 132 19.43 -30.87 19.81
C VAL A 132 20.55 -30.29 20.68
N PRO A 133 21.71 -29.88 20.13
CA PRO A 133 22.72 -29.18 20.91
C PRO A 133 22.15 -27.81 21.31
N ALA A 134 22.11 -27.55 22.62
CA ALA A 134 21.77 -26.24 23.15
C ALA A 134 22.89 -25.25 22.80
N ILE A 135 22.67 -24.44 21.76
CA ILE A 135 23.51 -23.27 21.50
C ILE A 135 23.18 -22.25 22.58
N THR A 136 24.08 -22.12 23.55
CA THR A 136 24.01 -21.07 24.56
C THR A 136 24.50 -19.78 23.91
N LEU A 137 23.58 -18.97 23.39
CA LEU A 137 23.88 -17.59 22.98
C LEU A 137 24.15 -16.78 24.26
N GLN A 138 25.42 -16.44 24.50
CA GLN A 138 25.78 -15.42 25.47
C GLN A 138 25.24 -14.08 24.96
N LEU A 139 24.13 -13.61 25.53
CA LEU A 139 23.73 -12.21 25.41
C LEU A 139 24.78 -11.36 26.14
N PRO A 140 25.39 -10.33 25.50
CA PRO A 140 25.98 -9.26 26.29
C PRO A 140 24.82 -8.57 27.02
N ALA A 141 24.79 -8.71 28.35
CA ALA A 141 23.87 -8.01 29.21
C ALA A 141 24.08 -6.50 29.03
N LYS A 142 23.24 -5.89 28.21
CA LYS A 142 23.02 -4.44 28.20
C LYS A 142 21.67 -4.24 28.88
N ASP A 143 21.69 -3.65 30.06
CA ASP A 143 20.50 -3.27 30.82
C ASP A 143 19.44 -2.63 29.90
N PRO A 144 18.23 -3.20 29.80
CA PRO A 144 17.17 -2.62 28.96
C PRO A 144 16.53 -1.36 29.58
N ALA A 145 16.93 -0.95 30.78
CA ALA A 145 16.32 0.15 31.53
C ALA A 145 16.73 1.56 31.07
N THR A 146 17.68 1.72 30.13
CA THR A 146 18.14 3.05 29.66
C THR A 146 18.43 3.11 28.16
N ALA A 147 17.65 2.43 27.32
CA ALA A 147 17.58 2.84 25.92
C ALA A 147 16.86 4.18 25.86
N LYS A 148 17.61 5.30 25.90
CA LYS A 148 17.03 6.64 25.79
C LYS A 148 16.21 6.71 24.51
N ILE A 149 14.89 6.85 24.65
CA ILE A 149 13.97 7.06 23.55
C ILE A 149 14.23 8.50 23.07
N GLU A 150 15.01 8.65 21.99
CA GLU A 150 15.43 9.95 21.47
C GLU A 150 14.73 10.29 20.14
N PRO A 151 14.50 11.60 19.88
CA PRO A 151 13.96 12.06 18.61
C PRO A 151 14.99 11.89 17.49
N ILE A 152 14.53 11.44 16.32
CA ILE A 152 15.37 11.27 15.13
C ILE A 152 15.70 12.65 14.55
N LYS A 153 16.97 13.04 14.62
CA LYS A 153 17.47 14.31 14.06
C LYS A 153 17.68 14.26 12.55
N SER A 154 18.12 13.10 12.04
CA SER A 154 18.34 12.84 10.61
C SER A 154 17.87 11.43 10.28
N LEU A 155 16.80 11.34 9.49
CA LEU A 155 16.23 10.05 9.10
C LEU A 155 17.24 9.21 8.30
N CYS A 156 17.97 9.84 7.37
CA CYS A 156 18.93 9.13 6.53
C CYS A 156 20.08 8.51 7.34
N GLN A 157 20.62 9.25 8.31
CA GLN A 157 21.68 8.73 9.19
C GLN A 157 21.15 7.61 10.09
N SER A 158 19.92 7.74 10.60
CA SER A 158 19.30 6.72 11.45
C SER A 158 19.06 5.40 10.68
N LEU A 159 18.61 5.48 9.43
CA LEU A 159 18.39 4.31 8.58
C LEU A 159 19.69 3.61 8.15
N CYS A 160 20.76 4.38 7.89
CA CYS A 160 22.07 3.83 7.53
C CYS A 160 22.90 3.35 8.74
N GLY A 161 22.44 3.59 9.97
CA GLY A 161 23.15 3.27 11.20
C GLY A 161 23.05 1.80 11.64
N SER A 162 23.83 1.43 12.67
CA SER A 162 23.93 0.07 13.23
C SER A 162 22.57 -0.58 13.47
N HIS A 163 22.42 -1.87 13.12
CA HIS A 163 21.17 -2.65 13.13
C HIS A 163 20.50 -2.78 14.51
N THR A 164 19.73 -1.78 14.92
CA THR A 164 18.71 -1.91 15.96
C THR A 164 17.35 -1.94 15.27
N ASP A 165 16.46 -2.82 15.73
CA ASP A 165 15.10 -2.91 15.20
C ASP A 165 14.31 -1.62 15.45
N TYR A 166 14.68 -0.84 16.48
CA TYR A 166 14.10 0.46 16.79
C TYR A 166 15.07 1.61 16.48
N ARG A 167 14.56 2.66 15.82
CA ARG A 167 15.35 3.79 15.28
C ARG A 167 15.15 5.12 16.00
N GLY A 168 14.21 5.18 16.93
CA GLY A 168 13.77 6.43 17.57
C GLY A 168 12.38 6.87 17.09
N TYR A 169 12.02 8.12 17.33
CA TYR A 169 10.73 8.66 16.92
C TYR A 169 10.86 9.97 16.14
N LEU A 170 9.91 10.22 15.24
CA LEU A 170 9.70 11.50 14.59
C LEU A 170 8.65 12.27 15.40
N ASN A 171 8.85 13.58 15.54
CA ASN A 171 7.86 14.48 16.13
C ASN A 171 7.73 15.74 15.29
N LEU A 172 6.56 16.35 15.35
CA LEU A 172 6.37 17.73 14.95
C LEU A 172 6.49 18.61 16.22
N PRO A 173 7.14 19.77 16.16
CA PRO A 173 7.29 20.64 17.33
C PRO A 173 5.96 21.04 17.98
N ASP A 174 4.91 21.15 17.16
CA ASP A 174 3.59 21.65 17.56
C ASP A 174 2.53 20.55 17.77
N GLU A 175 2.91 19.27 17.71
CA GLU A 175 1.99 18.14 17.92
C GLU A 175 2.51 17.18 19.01
N ASP A 176 1.64 16.75 19.92
CA ASP A 176 1.95 15.78 20.98
C ASP A 176 2.12 14.33 20.48
N LYS A 177 1.99 14.13 19.16
CA LYS A 177 2.08 12.84 18.50
C LYS A 177 3.52 12.47 18.18
N ARG A 178 3.87 11.21 18.45
CA ARG A 178 5.18 10.64 18.12
C ARG A 178 5.03 9.49 17.15
N TYR A 179 5.86 9.49 16.11
CA TYR A 179 5.90 8.42 15.11
C TYR A 179 7.15 7.58 15.33
N HIS A 180 6.98 6.42 15.96
CA HIS A 180 8.05 5.50 16.32
C HIS A 180 8.48 4.70 15.10
N VAL A 181 9.77 4.74 14.79
CA VAL A 181 10.34 4.14 13.58
C VAL A 181 11.02 2.82 13.91
N TYR A 182 10.59 1.76 13.23
CA TYR A 182 11.15 0.42 13.34
C TYR A 182 11.72 -0.03 12.00
N SER A 183 12.93 -0.59 12.01
CA SER A 183 13.51 -1.28 10.86
C SER A 183 12.92 -2.68 10.74
N VAL A 184 12.47 -3.02 9.54
CA VAL A 184 11.90 -4.35 9.23
C VAL A 184 12.88 -5.16 8.40
N ALA A 185 13.41 -4.57 7.33
CA ALA A 185 14.38 -5.22 6.46
C ALA A 185 15.24 -4.18 5.75
N HIS A 186 16.44 -4.59 5.37
CA HIS A 186 17.33 -3.82 4.50
C HIS A 186 17.74 -4.71 3.33
N HIS A 187 17.55 -4.20 2.12
CA HIS A 187 18.00 -4.87 0.91
C HIS A 187 19.05 -4.00 0.22
N VAL A 188 20.21 -4.59 -0.01
CA VAL A 188 21.34 -3.97 -0.72
C VAL A 188 20.95 -3.60 -2.15
N THR A 189 19.98 -4.32 -2.73
CA THR A 189 19.43 -4.04 -4.04
C THR A 189 17.91 -3.96 -3.96
N MET A 190 17.35 -2.87 -4.47
CA MET A 190 15.92 -2.64 -4.62
C MET A 190 15.30 -3.81 -5.41
N PRO A 191 14.24 -4.44 -4.88
CA PRO A 191 13.50 -5.42 -5.65
C PRO A 191 12.97 -4.83 -6.95
N ARG A 192 12.85 -5.68 -7.97
CA ARG A 192 12.18 -5.31 -9.22
C ARG A 192 10.77 -4.79 -8.91
N SER A 193 10.30 -3.87 -9.74
CA SER A 193 8.99 -3.27 -9.56
C SER A 193 8.24 -3.15 -10.88
N VAL A 194 6.92 -3.17 -10.80
CA VAL A 194 6.00 -3.01 -11.94
C VAL A 194 4.88 -2.06 -11.57
N THR A 195 4.37 -1.32 -12.55
CA THR A 195 3.21 -0.44 -12.35
C THR A 195 1.90 -1.18 -12.56
N LEU A 196 0.79 -0.62 -12.06
CA LEU A 196 -0.54 -1.12 -12.38
C LEU A 196 -0.80 -1.10 -13.90
N ALA A 197 -0.29 -0.08 -14.61
CA ALA A 197 -0.39 -0.01 -16.06
C ALA A 197 0.27 -1.22 -16.75
N GLN A 198 1.47 -1.62 -16.33
CA GLN A 198 2.16 -2.79 -16.91
C GLN A 198 1.40 -4.10 -16.64
N ILE A 199 0.81 -4.23 -15.44
CA ILE A 199 -0.03 -5.38 -15.09
C ILE A 199 -1.27 -5.43 -16.00
N LEU A 200 -1.99 -4.32 -16.14
CA LEU A 200 -3.19 -4.24 -17.00
C LEU A 200 -2.84 -4.46 -18.47
N ASN A 201 -1.66 -4.05 -18.91
CA ASN A 201 -1.18 -4.31 -20.27
C ASN A 201 -0.81 -5.77 -20.52
N GLY A 202 -0.75 -6.63 -19.49
CA GLY A 202 -0.41 -8.05 -19.61
C GLY A 202 1.10 -8.33 -19.63
N GLU A 203 1.92 -7.37 -19.20
CA GLU A 203 3.39 -7.49 -19.17
C GLU A 203 3.90 -8.35 -18.00
N VAL A 204 3.03 -8.64 -17.02
CA VAL A 204 3.38 -9.34 -15.78
C VAL A 204 2.75 -10.74 -15.77
N ARG A 205 3.52 -11.72 -15.31
CA ARG A 205 3.05 -13.11 -15.13
C ARG A 205 3.25 -13.58 -13.68
N PRO A 206 2.30 -14.36 -13.13
CA PRO A 206 0.99 -14.70 -13.70
C PRO A 206 0.06 -13.47 -13.78
N PRO A 207 -0.96 -13.49 -14.66
CA PRO A 207 -1.91 -12.39 -14.76
C PRO A 207 -2.73 -12.23 -13.47
N LEU A 208 -3.29 -11.04 -13.26
CA LEU A 208 -4.11 -10.73 -12.09
C LEU A 208 -5.36 -11.61 -12.08
N THR A 209 -5.53 -12.38 -11.00
CA THR A 209 -6.74 -13.20 -10.80
C THR A 209 -7.94 -12.30 -10.50
N ARG A 210 -9.17 -12.81 -10.67
CA ARG A 210 -10.39 -12.07 -10.34
C ARG A 210 -10.44 -11.67 -8.85
N LYS A 211 -10.10 -12.58 -7.94
CA LYS A 211 -9.96 -12.28 -6.50
C LYS A 211 -8.90 -11.21 -6.24
N GLY A 212 -7.76 -11.33 -6.93
CA GLY A 212 -6.66 -10.36 -6.85
C GLY A 212 -7.09 -8.98 -7.32
N SER A 213 -7.81 -8.87 -8.44
CA SER A 213 -8.25 -7.58 -8.97
C SER A 213 -9.23 -6.87 -8.05
N TYR A 214 -10.17 -7.58 -7.42
CA TYR A 214 -11.11 -6.97 -6.49
C TYR A 214 -10.42 -6.56 -5.18
N THR A 215 -9.43 -7.32 -4.74
CA THR A 215 -8.61 -6.97 -3.58
C THR A 215 -7.81 -5.69 -3.86
N VAL A 216 -7.18 -5.58 -5.03
CA VAL A 216 -6.44 -4.38 -5.46
C VAL A 216 -7.37 -3.19 -5.61
N ALA A 217 -8.54 -3.37 -6.21
CA ALA A 217 -9.57 -2.34 -6.35
C ALA A 217 -10.01 -1.78 -4.99
N LEU A 218 -10.29 -2.66 -4.02
CA LEU A 218 -10.62 -2.25 -2.66
C LEU A 218 -9.48 -1.48 -1.99
N ILE A 219 -8.23 -1.95 -2.11
CA ILE A 219 -7.06 -1.28 -1.51
C ILE A 219 -6.87 0.12 -2.13
N ILE A 220 -6.97 0.24 -3.46
CA ILE A 220 -6.82 1.50 -4.19
C ILE A 220 -7.93 2.48 -3.81
N ALA A 221 -9.19 2.07 -3.87
CA ALA A 221 -10.32 2.92 -3.47
C ALA A 221 -10.22 3.33 -1.99
N SER A 222 -9.85 2.41 -1.12
CA SER A 222 -9.72 2.70 0.31
C SER A 222 -8.58 3.65 0.58
N SER A 223 -7.46 3.51 -0.12
CA SER A 223 -6.32 4.41 0.01
C SER A 223 -6.61 5.79 -0.58
N PHE A 224 -7.36 5.86 -1.68
CA PHE A 224 -7.83 7.12 -2.24
C PHE A 224 -8.66 7.91 -1.21
N LEU A 225 -9.66 7.27 -0.58
CA LEU A 225 -10.47 7.90 0.47
C LEU A 225 -9.61 8.43 1.63
N GLN A 226 -8.63 7.62 2.05
CA GLN A 226 -7.74 7.88 3.18
C GLN A 226 -6.69 8.95 2.91
N LEU A 227 -6.26 9.14 1.67
CA LEU A 227 -5.06 9.92 1.35
C LEU A 227 -5.31 11.14 0.48
N LEU A 228 -6.45 11.23 -0.23
CA LEU A 228 -6.77 12.44 -0.98
C LEU A 228 -6.77 13.65 -0.04
N ASP A 229 -6.22 14.77 -0.50
CA ASP A 229 -5.91 16.01 0.26
C ASP A 229 -4.69 15.93 1.20
N SER A 230 -4.04 14.76 1.32
CA SER A 230 -2.73 14.67 1.95
C SER A 230 -1.60 14.88 0.90
N PRO A 231 -0.37 15.22 1.33
CA PRO A 231 0.78 15.31 0.42
C PRO A 231 1.11 13.97 -0.29
N TRP A 232 0.58 12.85 0.21
CA TRP A 232 0.68 11.56 -0.47
C TRP A 232 -0.16 11.52 -1.75
N LEU A 233 -1.31 12.18 -1.82
CA LEU A 233 -2.16 12.26 -3.02
C LEU A 233 -2.70 13.70 -3.18
N PRO A 234 -1.92 14.62 -3.77
CA PRO A 234 -2.32 16.02 -3.90
C PRO A 234 -3.52 16.16 -4.85
N SER A 235 -4.49 17.00 -4.47
CA SER A 235 -5.69 17.25 -5.26
C SER A 235 -5.42 18.20 -6.44
N ALA A 236 -5.89 17.78 -7.62
CA ALA A 236 -6.25 18.55 -8.82
C ALA A 236 -5.24 19.44 -9.57
N THR A 237 -4.02 19.74 -9.09
CA THR A 237 -3.11 20.70 -9.79
C THR A 237 -1.70 20.20 -10.08
N SER A 238 -1.42 18.94 -9.78
CA SER A 238 -0.09 18.35 -9.94
C SER A 238 -0.06 17.42 -11.14
N SER A 239 1.04 17.40 -11.91
CA SER A 239 1.33 16.34 -12.90
C SER A 239 1.46 14.93 -12.27
N ARG A 240 1.18 14.80 -10.97
CA ARG A 240 1.24 13.61 -10.11
C ARG A 240 -0.16 13.14 -9.74
N ALA A 241 -0.96 12.82 -10.76
CA ALA A 241 -2.28 12.24 -10.60
C ALA A 241 -2.22 10.87 -9.90
N PHE A 242 -3.23 10.54 -9.11
CA PHE A 242 -3.43 9.15 -8.68
C PHE A 242 -3.91 8.34 -9.89
N ASP A 243 -2.95 7.74 -10.58
CA ASP A 243 -3.18 6.96 -11.79
C ASP A 243 -2.46 5.60 -11.74
N LYS A 244 -2.74 4.76 -12.75
CA LYS A 244 -2.14 3.43 -12.90
C LYS A 244 -0.61 3.42 -13.09
N LEU A 245 0.02 4.54 -13.42
CA LEU A 245 1.48 4.65 -13.51
C LEU A 245 2.11 4.94 -12.15
N SER A 246 1.40 5.68 -11.29
CA SER A 246 1.84 6.05 -9.96
C SER A 246 1.75 4.91 -8.93
N ILE A 247 0.96 3.87 -9.21
CA ILE A 247 0.75 2.70 -8.36
C ILE A 247 1.75 1.60 -8.76
N VAL A 248 2.62 1.24 -7.83
CA VAL A 248 3.73 0.31 -8.07
C VAL A 248 3.61 -0.93 -7.17
N PHE A 249 4.03 -2.08 -7.66
CA PHE A 249 4.13 -3.34 -6.92
C PHE A 249 5.58 -3.83 -6.93
N LEU A 250 6.08 -4.28 -5.79
CA LEU A 250 7.43 -4.84 -5.67
C LEU A 250 7.41 -6.36 -5.88
N ALA A 251 8.49 -6.89 -6.42
CA ALA A 251 8.76 -8.32 -6.44
C ALA A 251 8.95 -8.85 -5.01
N ASP A 252 8.59 -10.11 -4.80
CA ASP A 252 8.85 -10.83 -3.55
C ASP A 252 10.37 -10.92 -3.36
N PRO A 253 10.91 -10.47 -2.22
CA PRO A 253 12.33 -10.62 -1.94
C PRO A 253 12.84 -12.06 -1.96
N SER A 254 11.95 -13.04 -1.74
CA SER A 254 12.25 -14.47 -1.73
C SER A 254 12.09 -15.11 -3.12
N ASP A 255 11.27 -14.51 -3.98
CA ASP A 255 11.07 -14.93 -5.38
C ASP A 255 10.91 -13.71 -6.30
N PRO A 256 12.02 -13.22 -6.91
CA PRO A 256 12.01 -12.03 -7.76
C PRO A 256 11.12 -12.10 -9.00
N ASN A 257 10.59 -13.28 -9.34
CA ASN A 257 9.67 -13.46 -10.47
C ASN A 257 8.20 -13.29 -10.07
N VAL A 258 7.89 -13.22 -8.77
CA VAL A 258 6.54 -13.05 -8.26
C VAL A 258 6.39 -11.63 -7.73
N PHE A 259 5.38 -10.90 -8.20
CA PHE A 259 5.06 -9.57 -7.69
C PHE A 259 4.02 -9.64 -6.57
N LEU A 260 4.22 -8.85 -5.52
CA LEU A 260 3.33 -8.77 -4.36
C LEU A 260 2.11 -7.90 -4.68
N LEU A 261 1.18 -8.45 -5.48
CA LEU A 261 0.02 -7.72 -6.01
C LEU A 261 -0.98 -7.24 -4.93
N ASN A 262 -0.90 -7.75 -3.70
CA ASN A 262 -1.67 -7.27 -2.56
C ASN A 262 -0.99 -6.14 -1.77
N ARG A 263 0.18 -5.67 -2.22
CA ARG A 263 0.98 -4.63 -1.56
C ARG A 263 1.33 -3.47 -2.51
N PRO A 264 0.34 -2.79 -3.12
CA PRO A 264 0.60 -1.61 -3.94
C PRO A 264 1.20 -0.48 -3.11
N GLN A 265 2.07 0.32 -3.71
CA GLN A 265 2.71 1.47 -3.08
C GLN A 265 2.67 2.70 -3.98
N ILE A 266 2.70 3.88 -3.36
CA ILE A 266 2.89 5.17 -4.03
C ILE A 266 4.17 5.82 -3.53
N SER A 267 4.96 6.37 -4.45
CA SER A 267 6.23 7.01 -4.12
C SER A 267 6.11 8.53 -4.13
N ARG A 268 6.70 9.20 -3.13
CA ARG A 268 6.81 10.66 -3.06
C ARG A 268 8.23 11.08 -2.76
N MET A 269 8.71 12.07 -3.51
CA MET A 269 9.97 12.73 -3.20
C MET A 269 9.72 13.90 -2.25
N PHE A 270 10.53 14.02 -1.21
CA PHE A 270 10.36 15.08 -0.21
C PHE A 270 10.67 16.48 -0.77
N ARG A 271 11.60 16.61 -1.72
CA ARG A 271 11.95 17.90 -2.37
C ARG A 271 10.82 18.50 -3.18
N GLU A 272 9.92 17.69 -3.72
CA GLU A 272 8.87 18.14 -4.64
C GLU A 272 7.72 18.87 -3.91
N LEU A 273 7.86 19.08 -2.60
CA LEU A 273 6.87 19.67 -1.70
C LEU A 273 7.46 20.81 -0.85
N ALA A 274 8.75 21.13 -1.01
CA ALA A 274 9.28 22.38 -0.46
C ALA A 274 8.60 23.56 -1.15
N PRO A 275 8.11 24.58 -0.43
CA PRO A 275 7.56 25.77 -1.06
C PRO A 275 8.65 26.33 -1.99
N LYS A 276 8.32 26.47 -3.28
CA LYS A 276 9.20 27.16 -4.22
C LYS A 276 9.36 28.58 -3.67
N ASN A 277 10.55 28.91 -3.17
CA ASN A 277 10.98 30.27 -2.87
C ASN A 277 11.06 31.06 -4.18
N ASN A 278 9.92 31.28 -4.83
CA ASN A 278 9.78 32.27 -5.87
C ASN A 278 9.10 33.46 -5.20
N SER A 279 9.96 34.40 -4.81
CA SER A 279 9.65 35.78 -4.48
C SER A 279 8.62 36.36 -5.45
N SER A 280 7.36 36.29 -5.05
CA SER A 280 6.31 37.21 -5.47
C SER A 280 5.26 37.18 -4.36
N SER A 281 5.09 38.35 -3.75
CA SER A 281 4.15 38.57 -2.65
C SER A 281 2.75 38.16 -3.08
N ILE A 282 2.20 37.11 -2.48
CA ILE A 282 0.76 36.88 -2.45
C ILE A 282 0.36 36.95 -0.98
N GLN A 283 -0.41 37.99 -0.67
CA GLN A 283 -0.98 38.22 0.63
C GLN A 283 -1.86 37.04 1.09
N PRO A 284 -2.05 36.86 2.41
CA PRO A 284 -3.02 35.90 2.93
C PRO A 284 -4.43 36.48 2.71
N SER A 285 -5.03 36.24 1.54
CA SER A 285 -6.44 36.54 1.34
C SER A 285 -7.30 35.51 2.09
N SER A 286 -7.93 35.99 3.15
CA SER A 286 -9.02 35.36 3.87
C SER A 286 -10.26 35.24 2.96
N ALA A 287 -10.35 34.16 2.21
CA ALA A 287 -11.59 33.61 1.67
C ALA A 287 -11.40 32.10 1.49
N PRO A 288 -12.41 31.24 1.74
CA PRO A 288 -12.25 29.80 1.56
C PRO A 288 -11.93 29.56 0.09
N GLN A 289 -10.72 29.07 -0.18
CA GLN A 289 -10.40 28.47 -1.47
C GLN A 289 -11.52 27.46 -1.75
N ARG A 290 -12.27 27.66 -2.84
CA ARG A 290 -13.32 26.75 -3.29
C ARG A 290 -12.82 25.32 -3.10
N LEU A 291 -13.58 24.48 -2.39
CA LEU A 291 -13.27 23.05 -2.23
C LEU A 291 -12.73 22.54 -3.57
N ALA A 292 -11.51 22.02 -3.59
CA ALA A 292 -10.92 21.46 -4.79
C ALA A 292 -11.91 20.47 -5.41
N ASP A 293 -12.19 20.61 -6.70
CA ASP A 293 -13.16 19.77 -7.39
C ASP A 293 -12.71 18.30 -7.34
N VAL A 294 -13.34 17.53 -6.47
CA VAL A 294 -13.05 16.10 -6.24
C VAL A 294 -13.55 15.22 -7.39
N SER A 295 -14.37 15.77 -8.29
CA SER A 295 -14.99 15.03 -9.38
C SER A 295 -13.98 14.42 -10.34
N VAL A 296 -12.91 15.16 -10.66
CA VAL A 296 -11.85 14.70 -11.58
C VAL A 296 -11.07 13.52 -10.97
N PRO A 297 -10.51 13.62 -9.74
CA PRO A 297 -9.93 12.48 -9.04
C PRO A 297 -10.86 11.27 -8.90
N LEU A 298 -12.15 11.48 -8.62
CA LEU A 298 -13.13 10.39 -8.51
C LEU A 298 -13.39 9.69 -9.84
N ALA A 299 -13.47 10.44 -10.94
CA ALA A 299 -13.65 9.86 -12.26
C ALA A 299 -12.44 8.98 -12.65
N ARG A 300 -11.21 9.43 -12.36
CA ARG A 300 -9.99 8.62 -12.55
C ARG A 300 -9.98 7.35 -11.72
N LEU A 301 -10.45 7.44 -10.47
CA LEU A 301 -10.63 6.24 -9.65
C LEU A 301 -11.66 5.30 -10.30
N GLY A 302 -12.79 5.81 -10.77
CA GLY A 302 -13.80 5.04 -11.48
C GLY A 302 -13.24 4.29 -12.69
N ILE A 303 -12.44 4.97 -13.52
CA ILE A 303 -11.73 4.36 -14.66
C ILE A 303 -10.79 3.25 -14.16
N THR A 304 -9.98 3.50 -13.13
CA THR A 304 -9.04 2.52 -12.59
C THR A 304 -9.75 1.27 -12.06
N LEU A 305 -10.88 1.44 -11.35
CA LEU A 305 -11.71 0.34 -10.86
C LEU A 305 -12.30 -0.48 -12.02
N LEU A 306 -12.68 0.19 -13.10
CA LEU A 306 -13.23 -0.41 -14.30
C LEU A 306 -12.14 -1.21 -15.04
N GLU A 307 -10.95 -0.66 -15.21
CA GLU A 307 -9.80 -1.38 -15.79
C GLU A 307 -9.42 -2.62 -14.96
N LEU A 308 -9.48 -2.53 -13.63
CA LEU A 308 -9.26 -3.68 -12.73
C LEU A 308 -10.36 -4.74 -12.84
N CYS A 309 -11.61 -4.35 -13.09
CA CYS A 309 -12.72 -5.27 -13.30
C CYS A 309 -12.42 -6.20 -14.48
N PHE A 310 -12.09 -5.61 -15.63
CA PHE A 310 -11.81 -6.35 -16.87
C PHE A 310 -10.34 -6.79 -17.00
N ARG A 311 -9.47 -6.37 -16.08
CA ARG A 311 -8.02 -6.63 -16.10
C ARG A 311 -7.39 -6.18 -17.43
N SER A 312 -7.88 -5.08 -17.98
CA SER A 312 -7.48 -4.52 -19.26
C SER A 312 -7.56 -3.01 -19.24
N PRO A 313 -6.62 -2.29 -19.88
CA PRO A 313 -6.64 -0.84 -19.94
C PRO A 313 -7.82 -0.32 -20.77
N LEU A 314 -8.29 0.89 -20.44
CA LEU A 314 -9.36 1.61 -21.14
C LEU A 314 -9.00 1.85 -22.61
N GLU A 315 -7.73 2.15 -22.87
CA GLU A 315 -7.20 2.49 -24.20
C GLU A 315 -7.32 1.34 -25.20
N ARG A 316 -7.47 0.09 -24.73
CA ARG A 316 -7.69 -1.08 -25.58
C ARG A 316 -9.17 -1.37 -25.87
N GLN A 317 -10.08 -0.67 -25.21
CA GLN A 317 -11.51 -0.96 -25.34
C GLN A 317 -12.12 -0.27 -26.53
N HIS A 318 -13.10 -0.95 -27.15
CA HIS A 318 -13.87 -0.39 -28.25
C HIS A 318 -14.48 0.98 -27.87
N TRP A 319 -14.99 1.11 -26.64
CA TRP A 319 -15.55 2.36 -26.12
C TRP A 319 -14.60 3.55 -26.23
N ARG A 320 -13.28 3.36 -26.03
CA ARG A 320 -12.30 4.44 -26.15
C ARG A 320 -11.91 4.73 -27.59
N THR A 321 -11.95 3.71 -28.46
CA THR A 321 -11.66 3.85 -29.90
C THR A 321 -12.73 4.65 -30.66
N LEU A 322 -13.93 4.79 -30.10
CA LEU A 322 -14.98 5.66 -30.65
C LEU A 322 -14.64 7.16 -30.59
N TYR A 323 -13.65 7.51 -29.77
CA TYR A 323 -13.19 8.89 -29.59
C TYR A 323 -11.79 9.07 -30.16
N GLY A 324 -11.50 10.27 -30.67
CA GLY A 324 -10.15 10.62 -31.12
C GLY A 324 -9.13 10.67 -29.97
N PRO A 325 -7.85 10.97 -30.25
CA PRO A 325 -6.82 11.12 -29.22
C PRO A 325 -7.09 12.29 -28.26
N GLY A 326 -7.90 13.27 -28.66
CA GLY A 326 -8.09 14.55 -27.97
C GLY A 326 -7.01 15.55 -28.37
N ALA A 327 -7.39 16.80 -28.61
CA ALA A 327 -6.50 17.91 -28.94
C ALA A 327 -5.86 18.55 -27.70
N SER A 328 -6.39 18.27 -26.50
CA SER A 328 -5.85 18.74 -25.22
C SER A 328 -5.97 17.66 -24.14
N ASP A 329 -5.21 17.80 -23.04
CA ASP A 329 -5.31 16.88 -21.90
C ASP A 329 -6.73 16.83 -21.30
N ASN A 330 -7.40 17.98 -21.22
CA ASN A 330 -8.78 18.06 -20.73
C ASN A 330 -9.77 17.35 -21.65
N GLU A 331 -9.60 17.48 -22.96
CA GLU A 331 -10.45 16.78 -23.93
C GLU A 331 -10.21 15.27 -23.90
N ARG A 332 -8.94 14.85 -23.82
CA ARG A 332 -8.57 13.44 -23.65
C ARG A 332 -9.20 12.86 -22.39
N GLU A 333 -9.10 13.56 -21.26
CA GLU A 333 -9.72 13.15 -20.00
C GLU A 333 -11.25 13.09 -20.10
N GLY A 334 -11.88 14.05 -20.78
CA GLY A 334 -13.32 14.01 -21.07
C GLY A 334 -13.72 12.79 -21.89
N PHE A 335 -12.96 12.44 -22.94
CA PHE A 335 -13.19 11.24 -23.74
C PHE A 335 -12.98 9.96 -22.94
N ASP A 336 -11.98 9.91 -22.06
CA ASP A 336 -11.74 8.75 -21.19
C ASP A 336 -12.94 8.52 -20.25
N VAL A 337 -13.50 9.59 -19.67
CA VAL A 337 -14.70 9.50 -18.82
C VAL A 337 -15.93 9.05 -19.61
N LEU A 338 -16.16 9.60 -20.81
CA LEU A 338 -17.28 9.19 -21.65
C LEU A 338 -17.18 7.73 -22.09
N ALA A 339 -15.99 7.30 -22.50
CA ALA A 339 -15.72 5.90 -22.84
C ALA A 339 -15.96 4.98 -21.64
N ALA A 340 -15.52 5.38 -20.45
CA ALA A 340 -15.74 4.61 -19.22
C ALA A 340 -17.23 4.51 -18.84
N ILE A 341 -18.03 5.57 -19.04
CA ILE A 341 -19.48 5.53 -18.82
C ILE A 341 -20.16 4.58 -19.81
N GLY A 342 -19.70 4.53 -21.07
CA GLY A 342 -20.16 3.55 -22.05
C GLY A 342 -19.85 2.11 -21.61
N TRP A 343 -18.59 1.88 -21.22
CA TRP A 343 -18.08 0.57 -20.82
C TRP A 343 -18.68 0.05 -19.51
N LEU A 344 -19.08 0.94 -18.60
CA LEU A 344 -19.72 0.62 -17.32
C LEU A 344 -20.91 -0.35 -17.45
N ARG A 345 -21.63 -0.31 -18.57
CA ARG A 345 -22.80 -1.16 -18.82
C ARG A 345 -22.49 -2.65 -18.73
N GLU A 346 -21.25 -3.04 -19.01
CA GLU A 346 -20.79 -4.43 -19.00
C GLU A 346 -20.28 -4.88 -17.62
N VAL A 347 -20.09 -3.95 -16.66
CA VAL A 347 -19.49 -4.26 -15.35
C VAL A 347 -20.39 -5.17 -14.51
N ALA A 348 -21.71 -5.04 -14.62
CA ALA A 348 -22.64 -5.87 -13.85
C ALA A 348 -22.53 -7.35 -14.26
N ASP A 349 -22.30 -7.63 -15.55
CA ASP A 349 -22.14 -8.99 -16.06
C ASP A 349 -20.77 -9.59 -15.68
N GLU A 350 -19.70 -8.77 -15.69
CA GLU A 350 -18.34 -9.22 -15.35
C GLU A 350 -18.11 -9.32 -13.83
N ALA A 351 -18.62 -8.39 -13.03
CA ALA A 351 -18.29 -8.24 -11.61
C ALA A 351 -19.47 -8.13 -10.65
N GLY A 352 -20.69 -8.19 -11.17
CA GLY A 352 -21.91 -8.12 -10.37
C GLY A 352 -22.35 -6.69 -10.05
N PRO A 353 -23.59 -6.54 -9.54
CA PRO A 353 -24.22 -5.25 -9.35
C PRO A 353 -23.52 -4.37 -8.31
N ASP A 354 -22.93 -4.97 -7.27
CA ASP A 354 -22.20 -4.25 -6.23
C ASP A 354 -20.97 -3.52 -6.81
N TYR A 355 -20.19 -4.20 -7.66
CA TYR A 355 -19.02 -3.59 -8.29
C TYR A 355 -19.45 -2.51 -9.29
N ALA A 356 -20.49 -2.78 -10.09
CA ALA A 356 -21.02 -1.82 -11.06
C ALA A 356 -21.52 -0.54 -10.39
N ALA A 357 -22.25 -0.66 -9.27
CA ALA A 357 -22.72 0.50 -8.50
C ALA A 357 -21.56 1.35 -7.97
N ALA A 358 -20.49 0.72 -7.48
CA ALA A 358 -19.30 1.42 -7.00
C ALA A 358 -18.61 2.23 -8.13
N VAL A 359 -18.46 1.63 -9.32
CA VAL A 359 -17.86 2.31 -10.48
C VAL A 359 -18.75 3.45 -10.98
N LEU A 360 -20.07 3.23 -11.06
CA LEU A 360 -21.05 4.25 -11.45
C LEU A 360 -20.97 5.48 -10.54
N TRP A 361 -20.87 5.26 -9.22
CA TRP A 361 -20.78 6.35 -8.26
C TRP A 361 -19.54 7.21 -8.49
N CYS A 362 -18.38 6.56 -8.69
CA CYS A 362 -17.13 7.25 -9.00
C CYS A 362 -17.18 8.05 -10.32
N LEU A 363 -17.85 7.56 -11.36
CA LEU A 363 -17.89 8.22 -12.68
C LEU A 363 -18.95 9.34 -12.78
N ALA A 364 -20.11 9.16 -12.14
CA ALA A 364 -21.27 10.02 -12.40
C ALA A 364 -22.06 10.42 -11.15
N SER A 365 -22.41 9.48 -10.26
CA SER A 365 -23.40 9.76 -9.20
C SER A 365 -22.88 10.62 -8.04
N HIS A 366 -21.55 10.73 -7.85
CA HIS A 366 -21.00 11.64 -6.83
C HIS A 366 -21.35 13.12 -7.09
N LYS A 367 -21.63 13.50 -8.35
CA LYS A 367 -21.94 14.89 -8.73
C LYS A 367 -23.26 15.40 -8.16
N THR A 368 -24.14 14.49 -7.74
CA THR A 368 -25.41 14.84 -7.09
C THR A 368 -25.30 14.91 -5.57
N ALA A 369 -24.16 14.49 -5.01
CA ALA A 369 -23.92 14.51 -3.56
C ALA A 369 -23.38 15.87 -3.09
N PRO A 370 -23.68 16.29 -1.86
CA PRO A 370 -23.06 17.47 -1.26
C PRO A 370 -21.53 17.35 -1.23
N ALA A 371 -20.83 18.39 -1.68
CA ALA A 371 -19.37 18.38 -1.83
C ALA A 371 -18.61 18.18 -0.51
N ASP A 372 -19.23 18.47 0.64
CA ASP A 372 -18.66 18.32 1.98
C ASP A 372 -18.77 16.89 2.54
N ARG A 373 -19.56 16.01 1.91
CA ARG A 373 -19.85 14.65 2.41
C ARG A 373 -19.38 13.53 1.49
N TRP A 374 -18.59 13.86 0.46
CA TRP A 374 -18.15 12.91 -0.54
C TRP A 374 -17.39 11.72 0.08
N ARG A 375 -16.68 11.92 1.20
CA ARG A 375 -15.93 10.85 1.87
C ARG A 375 -16.86 9.83 2.53
N GLU A 376 -17.86 10.30 3.26
CA GLU A 376 -18.87 9.44 3.89
C GLU A 376 -19.68 8.69 2.83
N ASP A 377 -20.00 9.36 1.73
CA ASP A 377 -20.76 8.78 0.62
C ASP A 377 -19.88 7.76 -0.14
N MET A 378 -18.62 8.06 -0.44
CA MET A 378 -17.69 7.11 -1.04
C MET A 378 -17.48 5.88 -0.15
N LEU A 379 -17.39 6.05 1.17
CA LEU A 379 -17.31 4.91 2.10
C LEU A 379 -18.52 3.99 1.97
N ARG A 380 -19.71 4.56 1.78
CA ARG A 380 -20.98 3.82 1.69
C ARG A 380 -21.20 3.20 0.32
N GLU A 381 -20.98 3.97 -0.73
CA GLU A 381 -21.37 3.66 -2.12
C GLU A 381 -20.25 2.97 -2.91
N VAL A 382 -18.99 3.07 -2.47
CA VAL A 382 -17.85 2.47 -3.17
C VAL A 382 -17.19 1.40 -2.32
N LEU A 383 -16.76 1.73 -1.10
CA LEU A 383 -15.97 0.78 -0.31
C LEU A 383 -16.78 -0.40 0.20
N ARG A 384 -18.00 -0.18 0.72
CA ARG A 384 -18.85 -1.29 1.20
C ARG A 384 -19.21 -2.28 0.08
N PRO A 385 -19.63 -1.85 -1.12
CA PRO A 385 -19.85 -2.79 -2.23
C PRO A 385 -18.58 -3.54 -2.64
N LEU A 386 -17.44 -2.85 -2.81
CA LEU A 386 -16.18 -3.51 -3.17
C LEU A 386 -15.75 -4.53 -2.10
N GLN A 387 -15.96 -4.24 -0.82
CA GLN A 387 -15.70 -5.17 0.28
C GLN A 387 -16.57 -6.43 0.17
N ARG A 388 -17.86 -6.29 -0.13
CA ARG A 388 -18.76 -7.45 -0.36
C ARG A 388 -18.26 -8.31 -1.53
N CYS A 389 -17.79 -7.69 -2.61
CA CYS A 389 -17.20 -8.40 -3.73
C CYS A 389 -15.98 -9.23 -3.30
N VAL A 390 -15.09 -8.68 -2.46
CA VAL A 390 -13.92 -9.41 -1.93
C VAL A 390 -14.33 -10.53 -0.97
N ASP A 391 -15.30 -10.27 -0.08
CA ASP A 391 -15.75 -11.24 0.91
C ASP A 391 -16.52 -12.42 0.30
N SER A 392 -17.15 -12.23 -0.87
CA SER A 392 -17.81 -13.31 -1.61
C SER A 392 -16.87 -14.49 -1.92
N PHE A 393 -15.58 -14.21 -2.16
CA PHE A 393 -14.57 -15.25 -2.38
C PHE A 393 -14.20 -16.02 -1.12
N LYS A 394 -14.31 -15.40 0.06
CA LYS A 394 -14.06 -16.09 1.34
C LYS A 394 -15.18 -17.07 1.66
N LEU A 395 -16.42 -16.70 1.32
CA LEU A 395 -17.59 -17.57 1.52
C LEU A 395 -17.58 -18.74 0.55
N ALA A 396 -17.16 -18.53 -0.71
CA ALA A 396 -17.05 -19.58 -1.71
C ALA A 396 -15.92 -20.59 -1.42
N GLU A 397 -14.90 -20.24 -0.63
CA GLU A 397 -13.81 -21.13 -0.21
C GLU A 397 -14.22 -22.07 0.97
N CYS A 398 -15.36 -21.81 1.62
CA CYS A 398 -15.87 -22.58 2.76
C CYS A 398 -16.94 -23.61 2.39
N VAL A 399 -17.38 -23.65 1.13
CA VAL A 399 -18.34 -24.61 0.56
C VAL A 399 -17.57 -25.57 -0.33
#